data_AF-A0A0R2C901-F1
#
_entry.id   AF-A0A0R2C901-F1
#
_cell.length_a   1.000
_cell.length_b   1.000
_cell.length_c   1.000
_cell.angle_alpha   90.00
_cell.angle_beta   90.00
_cell.angle_gamma   90.00
#
_symmetry.space_group_name_H-M   'P 1'
#
loop_
_entity.id
_entity.type
_entity.pdbx_description
1 polymer ?
#
loop_
_entity_poly.entity_id
_entity_poly.type
_entity_poly.pdbx_seq_one_letter_code
_entity_poly.pdbx_strand_id
1 'polypeptide(L)'
;MVADRAHKKGGTTALVVPLMFKMFAAESQVSLLQLQPAECLTLVGALGLAYCATAVGINFFRFVLDRVNVSFLKCIYGSGNGTSCCEQTGEEAPSKFMGHGHYLLWWGALFTFLIIIHTGDNMNAFKPKIIMVAGPTAVGKTATGIQLAQDLAGEIINADAFQVYRGMDIGTAKPTATELAAVPHHLINILTPGEPYSVAKFVQLAGQAINDIEQRGRIPILVGGTGFYLNALRLGLPLGTAGSSPERRKWQAFVDVHGAEAAWAALQQRDPVAARKIPVANVRRTVRALEVIDQTGHRFSEQPAPSPRYTTLVVGLTTERQLLYQRINARVEAMVAHGLVAEVRAIIDRYGTDNQALAAIGYKELVPYFAGEYDLATAVSLIQRNSRRYAKRQLTYLRNQMAPDWYDLVTQPQTYASLRQRVAEFINGIGRSAQ
;
A
#
# COMPACT_ATOMS: atom_id res chain seq x y z
N MET A 1 2.98 38.98 -42.41
CA MET A 1 1.55 39.32 -42.55
C MET A 1 0.72 38.06 -42.35
N VAL A 2 0.00 37.99 -41.23
CA VAL A 2 -1.39 37.48 -41.04
C VAL A 2 -1.83 36.29 -41.91
N ALA A 3 -1.92 35.08 -41.31
CA ALA A 3 -3.14 34.29 -41.03
C ALA A 3 -3.25 33.06 -41.97
N ASP A 4 -3.87 31.92 -41.66
CA ASP A 4 -4.78 31.51 -40.60
C ASP A 4 -4.77 29.97 -40.39
N ARG A 5 -5.42 29.54 -39.30
CA ARG A 5 -5.61 28.23 -38.65
C ARG A 5 -6.13 27.05 -39.52
N ALA A 6 -5.80 25.81 -39.14
CA ALA A 6 -6.68 24.93 -38.31
C ALA A 6 -6.22 23.45 -38.21
N HIS A 7 -6.19 22.96 -36.96
CA HIS A 7 -6.35 21.58 -36.46
C HIS A 7 -5.76 20.35 -37.20
N LYS A 8 -4.86 19.62 -36.49
CA LYS A 8 -4.84 18.15 -36.48
C LYS A 8 -4.34 17.61 -35.13
N LYS A 9 -5.26 16.98 -34.37
CA LYS A 9 -4.97 15.98 -33.34
C LYS A 9 -4.76 14.64 -34.04
N GLY A 10 -3.76 13.86 -33.64
CA GLY A 10 -3.62 12.45 -34.02
C GLY A 10 -2.18 11.98 -34.02
N GLY A 11 -1.85 11.01 -33.17
CA GLY A 11 -0.59 10.29 -33.29
C GLY A 11 -0.08 9.65 -31.99
N THR A 12 -0.72 8.58 -31.52
CA THR A 12 0.00 7.51 -30.77
C THR A 12 -0.70 6.15 -30.69
N THR A 13 -1.83 5.94 -31.38
CA THR A 13 -2.55 4.64 -31.42
C THR A 13 -2.07 3.68 -32.51
N ALA A 14 -1.11 4.05 -33.36
CA ALA A 14 -0.78 3.26 -34.55
C ALA A 14 0.34 2.20 -34.37
N LEU A 15 0.92 2.04 -33.17
CA LEU A 15 2.13 1.20 -33.00
C LEU A 15 2.04 0.06 -31.98
N VAL A 16 0.93 -0.09 -31.25
CA VAL A 16 0.81 -1.12 -30.19
C VAL A 16 0.16 -2.42 -30.70
N VAL A 17 -0.66 -2.34 -31.75
CA VAL A 17 -1.37 -3.50 -32.32
C VAL A 17 -0.44 -4.54 -32.99
N PRO A 18 0.67 -4.19 -33.68
CA PRO A 18 1.48 -5.20 -34.38
C PRO A 18 2.39 -6.04 -33.47
N LEU A 19 2.65 -5.63 -32.23
CA LEU A 19 3.64 -6.28 -31.36
C LEU A 19 3.04 -7.45 -30.56
N MET A 20 1.81 -7.30 -30.05
CA MET A 20 1.07 -8.35 -29.33
C MET A 20 0.72 -9.54 -30.26
N PHE A 21 0.42 -9.26 -31.53
CA PHE A 21 0.12 -10.30 -32.53
C PHE A 21 1.35 -11.12 -32.94
N LYS A 22 2.55 -10.53 -32.92
CA LYS A 22 3.79 -11.25 -33.26
C LYS A 22 4.27 -12.21 -32.17
N MET A 23 3.98 -11.93 -30.90
CA MET A 23 4.39 -12.79 -29.78
C MET A 23 3.59 -14.11 -29.73
N PHE A 24 2.30 -14.08 -30.07
CA PHE A 24 1.43 -15.26 -30.00
C PHE A 24 1.51 -16.18 -31.23
N ALA A 25 1.85 -15.63 -32.39
CA ALA A 25 2.05 -16.43 -33.62
C ALA A 25 3.31 -17.32 -33.55
N ALA A 26 4.25 -17.02 -32.66
CA ALA A 26 5.50 -17.78 -32.51
C ALA A 26 5.33 -19.13 -31.76
N GLU A 27 4.29 -19.27 -30.92
CA GLU A 27 4.08 -20.49 -30.11
C GLU A 27 3.13 -21.52 -30.73
N SER A 28 2.35 -21.14 -31.76
CA SER A 28 1.26 -22.00 -32.28
C SER A 28 1.54 -22.68 -33.63
N GLN A 29 2.69 -22.45 -34.28
CA GLN A 29 3.01 -22.96 -35.64
C GLN A 29 1.86 -22.80 -36.67
N VAL A 30 0.98 -21.82 -36.51
CA VAL A 30 -0.08 -21.53 -37.49
C VAL A 30 0.42 -20.46 -38.45
N SER A 31 0.58 -20.82 -39.72
CA SER A 31 0.90 -19.86 -40.79
C SER A 31 -0.33 -18.99 -41.07
N LEU A 32 -0.38 -17.80 -40.47
CA LEU A 32 -1.52 -16.86 -40.51
C LEU A 32 -1.67 -16.08 -41.84
N LEU A 33 -0.95 -16.46 -42.90
CA LEU A 33 -0.93 -15.72 -44.18
C LEU A 33 -1.97 -16.21 -45.20
N GLN A 34 -2.89 -17.10 -44.84
CA GLN A 34 -3.89 -17.65 -45.76
C GLN A 34 -5.33 -17.74 -45.23
N LEU A 35 -5.64 -17.22 -44.03
CA LEU A 35 -7.02 -17.30 -43.51
C LEU A 35 -7.88 -16.13 -44.02
N GLN A 36 -9.07 -16.47 -44.51
CA GLN A 36 -10.06 -15.48 -44.94
C GLN A 36 -10.66 -14.76 -43.71
N PRO A 37 -11.13 -13.51 -43.82
CA PRO A 37 -11.63 -12.72 -42.68
C PRO A 37 -12.71 -13.41 -41.82
N ALA A 38 -13.50 -14.29 -42.43
CA ALA A 38 -14.55 -15.07 -41.74
C ALA A 38 -14.00 -16.14 -40.78
N GLU A 39 -12.80 -16.67 -41.05
CA GLU A 39 -12.14 -17.71 -40.25
C GLU A 39 -11.45 -17.11 -39.02
N CYS A 40 -10.96 -15.86 -39.12
CA CYS A 40 -10.44 -15.11 -37.97
C CYS A 40 -11.54 -14.79 -36.93
N LEU A 41 -12.75 -14.48 -37.38
CA LEU A 41 -13.88 -14.16 -36.49
C LEU A 41 -14.38 -15.39 -35.71
N THR A 42 -14.35 -16.57 -36.33
CA THR A 42 -14.67 -17.84 -35.66
C THR A 42 -13.60 -18.23 -34.65
N LEU A 43 -12.32 -17.99 -34.96
CA LEU A 43 -11.21 -18.23 -34.03
C LEU A 43 -11.28 -17.32 -32.79
N VAL A 44 -11.57 -16.02 -32.98
CA VAL A 44 -11.72 -15.05 -31.88
C VAL A 44 -12.94 -15.38 -31.01
N GLY A 45 -14.05 -15.83 -31.62
CA GLY A 45 -15.22 -16.31 -30.88
C GLY A 45 -14.95 -17.57 -30.06
N ALA A 46 -14.22 -18.54 -30.63
CA ALA A 46 -13.83 -19.76 -29.93
C ALA A 46 -12.85 -19.50 -28.77
N LEU A 47 -11.91 -18.57 -28.95
CA LEU A 47 -10.97 -18.13 -27.91
C LEU A 47 -11.67 -17.35 -26.77
N GLY A 48 -12.68 -16.54 -27.10
CA GLY A 48 -13.51 -15.84 -26.12
C GLY A 48 -14.34 -16.79 -25.25
N LEU A 49 -14.93 -17.84 -25.86
CA LEU A 49 -15.64 -18.90 -25.14
C LEU A 49 -14.71 -19.73 -24.25
N ALA A 50 -13.49 -20.03 -24.73
CA ALA A 50 -12.47 -20.72 -23.94
C ALA A 50 -12.02 -19.90 -22.71
N TYR A 51 -11.90 -18.57 -22.84
CA TYR A 51 -11.58 -17.67 -21.73
C TYR A 51 -12.70 -17.62 -20.69
N CYS A 52 -13.96 -17.54 -21.11
CA CYS A 52 -15.12 -17.60 -20.22
C CYS A 52 -15.24 -18.94 -19.46
N ALA A 53 -14.72 -20.03 -20.01
CA ALA A 53 -14.70 -21.35 -19.37
C ALA A 53 -13.58 -21.52 -18.32
N THR A 54 -12.63 -20.59 -18.22
CA THR A 54 -11.61 -20.60 -17.16
C THR A 54 -12.16 -20.07 -15.84
N ALA A 55 -11.59 -20.50 -14.70
CA ALA A 55 -11.98 -20.01 -13.38
C ALA A 55 -11.90 -18.47 -13.25
N VAL A 56 -11.00 -17.83 -14.01
CA VAL A 56 -10.86 -16.37 -14.09
C VAL A 56 -12.04 -15.74 -14.85
N GLY A 57 -12.44 -16.33 -15.98
CA GLY A 57 -13.60 -15.88 -16.76
C GLY A 57 -14.92 -16.01 -16.00
N ILE A 58 -15.11 -17.10 -15.25
CA ILE A 58 -16.33 -17.35 -14.45
C ILE A 58 -16.48 -16.32 -13.33
N ASN A 59 -15.39 -16.01 -12.61
CA ASN A 59 -15.42 -15.00 -11.54
C ASN A 59 -15.67 -13.58 -12.08
N PHE A 60 -15.12 -13.27 -13.26
CA PHE A 60 -15.37 -12.00 -13.94
C PHE A 60 -16.82 -11.87 -14.42
N PHE A 61 -17.40 -12.95 -14.97
CA PHE A 61 -18.80 -12.97 -15.40
C PHE A 61 -19.78 -12.82 -14.23
N ARG A 62 -19.49 -13.46 -13.08
CA ARG A 62 -20.25 -13.29 -11.83
C ARG A 62 -20.23 -11.85 -11.32
N PHE A 63 -19.07 -11.20 -11.38
CA PHE A 63 -18.92 -9.79 -10.99
C PHE A 63 -19.73 -8.83 -11.87
N VAL A 64 -19.84 -9.11 -13.17
CA VAL A 64 -20.66 -8.31 -14.10
C VAL A 64 -22.15 -8.52 -13.83
N LEU A 65 -22.59 -9.76 -13.62
CA LEU A 65 -23.99 -10.07 -13.32
C LEU A 65 -24.48 -9.46 -12.00
N ASP A 66 -23.63 -9.41 -10.96
CA ASP A 66 -23.98 -8.80 -9.67
C ASP A 66 -24.15 -7.27 -9.73
N ARG A 67 -23.75 -6.61 -10.82
CA ARG A 67 -23.82 -5.15 -10.99
C ARG A 67 -24.72 -4.66 -12.12
N VAL A 68 -25.25 -5.55 -12.94
CA VAL A 68 -26.24 -5.19 -13.96
C VAL A 68 -27.64 -5.24 -13.31
N ASN A 69 -28.29 -4.07 -13.25
CA ASN A 69 -29.65 -3.93 -12.71
C ASN A 69 -30.63 -4.82 -13.52
N VAL A 70 -31.21 -5.82 -12.86
CA VAL A 70 -32.00 -6.92 -13.44
C VAL A 70 -33.27 -6.45 -14.19
N SER A 71 -33.63 -5.18 -14.08
CA SER A 71 -34.73 -4.57 -14.83
C SER A 71 -34.48 -4.47 -16.35
N PHE A 72 -33.22 -4.39 -16.81
CA PHE A 72 -32.92 -4.28 -18.24
C PHE A 72 -33.00 -5.64 -18.97
N LEU A 73 -32.67 -6.74 -18.28
CA LEU A 73 -32.77 -8.10 -18.83
C LEU A 73 -34.20 -8.64 -18.88
N LYS A 74 -35.11 -8.15 -18.01
CA LYS A 74 -36.54 -8.52 -18.05
C LYS A 74 -37.28 -8.00 -19.29
N CYS A 75 -36.77 -6.97 -19.95
CA CYS A 75 -37.38 -6.43 -21.17
C CYS A 75 -36.99 -7.24 -22.43
N ILE A 76 -35.84 -7.92 -22.41
CA ILE A 76 -35.30 -8.65 -23.57
C ILE A 76 -35.71 -10.14 -23.55
N TYR A 77 -35.96 -10.73 -22.37
CA TYR A 77 -36.25 -12.15 -22.19
C TYR A 77 -37.64 -12.46 -21.60
N GLY A 78 -38.63 -11.59 -21.83
CA GLY A 78 -40.02 -11.85 -21.45
C GLY A 78 -40.67 -12.94 -22.32
N SER A 79 -40.46 -14.22 -22.00
CA SER A 79 -41.27 -15.33 -22.50
C SER A 79 -42.25 -15.80 -21.42
N GLY A 80 -43.55 -15.72 -21.72
CA GLY A 80 -44.56 -16.58 -21.09
C GLY A 80 -45.62 -15.88 -20.23
N ASN A 81 -46.48 -15.07 -20.83
CA ASN A 81 -47.90 -15.43 -21.05
C ASN A 81 -48.69 -14.22 -21.56
N GLY A 82 -49.58 -14.51 -22.51
CA GLY A 82 -50.17 -13.58 -23.47
C GLY A 82 -50.75 -12.29 -22.91
N THR A 83 -50.38 -11.18 -23.53
CA THR A 83 -51.29 -10.32 -24.31
C THR A 83 -50.45 -9.23 -24.98
N SER A 84 -50.87 -8.87 -26.19
CA SER A 84 -50.18 -8.04 -27.18
C SER A 84 -49.85 -6.63 -26.68
N CYS A 85 -48.62 -6.18 -26.94
CA CYS A 85 -48.26 -4.76 -26.91
C CYS A 85 -47.83 -4.24 -28.30
N CYS A 86 -48.28 -4.91 -29.37
CA CYS A 86 -48.16 -4.44 -30.75
C CYS A 86 -49.57 -4.27 -31.34
N GLU A 87 -50.21 -3.17 -30.97
CA GLU A 87 -51.37 -2.66 -31.69
C GLU A 87 -51.37 -1.13 -31.60
N GLN A 88 -50.24 -0.50 -31.95
CA GLN A 88 -50.13 0.96 -32.06
C GLN A 88 -48.82 1.38 -32.74
N THR A 89 -48.66 1.03 -34.02
CA THR A 89 -47.87 1.77 -35.03
C THR A 89 -47.99 0.99 -36.34
N GLY A 90 -48.89 1.42 -37.22
CA GLY A 90 -49.05 0.82 -38.54
C GLY A 90 -47.90 1.19 -39.46
N GLU A 91 -46.80 0.44 -39.40
CA GLU A 91 -45.74 0.48 -40.41
C GLU A 91 -45.38 -0.94 -40.86
N GLU A 92 -45.37 -1.13 -42.18
CA GLU A 92 -45.10 -2.40 -42.86
C GLU A 92 -43.67 -2.89 -42.61
N ALA A 93 -43.54 -4.16 -42.23
CA ALA A 93 -42.24 -4.82 -42.08
C ALA A 93 -41.65 -5.20 -43.45
N PRO A 94 -40.40 -4.82 -43.79
CA PRO A 94 -39.74 -5.36 -44.97
C PRO A 94 -39.26 -6.78 -44.66
N SER A 95 -39.89 -7.74 -45.32
CA SER A 95 -39.48 -9.14 -45.40
C SER A 95 -38.11 -9.27 -46.07
N LYS A 96 -37.06 -9.53 -45.27
CA LYS A 96 -35.85 -10.25 -45.71
C LYS A 96 -35.18 -10.88 -44.49
N PHE A 97 -35.54 -12.14 -44.25
CA PHE A 97 -34.90 -13.04 -43.30
C PHE A 97 -33.42 -13.23 -43.68
N MET A 98 -32.52 -12.62 -42.92
CA MET A 98 -31.14 -13.07 -42.78
C MET A 98 -30.99 -13.57 -41.33
N GLY A 99 -30.51 -14.80 -41.18
CA GLY A 99 -30.71 -15.65 -40.00
C GLY A 99 -30.37 -15.02 -38.65
N HIS A 100 -31.23 -15.27 -37.66
CA HIS A 100 -31.12 -14.80 -36.27
C HIS A 100 -29.78 -15.12 -35.57
N GLY A 101 -28.99 -16.09 -36.07
CA GLY A 101 -27.66 -16.41 -35.54
C GLY A 101 -26.60 -15.32 -35.79
N HIS A 102 -26.69 -14.58 -36.89
CA HIS A 102 -25.71 -13.53 -37.19
C HIS A 102 -25.89 -12.27 -36.33
N TYR A 103 -27.12 -11.96 -35.92
CA TYR A 103 -27.42 -10.83 -35.04
C TYR A 103 -26.86 -11.05 -33.63
N LEU A 104 -26.97 -12.26 -33.07
CA LEU A 104 -26.43 -12.60 -31.75
C LEU A 104 -24.90 -12.56 -31.72
N LEU A 105 -24.23 -13.00 -32.78
CA LEU A 105 -22.77 -12.91 -32.91
C LEU A 105 -22.29 -11.48 -33.11
N TRP A 106 -23.02 -10.68 -33.90
CA TRP A 106 -22.71 -9.26 -34.07
C TRP A 106 -22.93 -8.47 -32.78
N TRP A 107 -24.04 -8.69 -32.08
CA TRP A 107 -24.29 -8.08 -30.79
C TRP A 107 -23.30 -8.57 -29.74
N GLY A 108 -22.97 -9.85 -29.69
CA GLY A 108 -21.95 -10.39 -28.78
C GLY A 108 -20.55 -9.80 -29.05
N ALA A 109 -20.15 -9.67 -30.31
CA ALA A 109 -18.89 -9.04 -30.70
C ALA A 109 -18.90 -7.54 -30.40
N LEU A 110 -19.99 -6.83 -30.70
CA LEU A 110 -20.16 -5.40 -30.41
C LEU A 110 -20.17 -5.15 -28.90
N PHE A 111 -20.80 -6.02 -28.11
CA PHE A 111 -20.82 -5.95 -26.65
C PHE A 111 -19.44 -6.23 -26.05
N THR A 112 -18.70 -7.20 -26.60
CA THR A 112 -17.32 -7.51 -26.19
C THR A 112 -16.38 -6.37 -26.59
N PHE A 113 -16.56 -5.77 -27.78
CA PHE A 113 -15.76 -4.65 -28.28
C PHE A 113 -16.09 -3.35 -27.53
N LEU A 114 -17.36 -3.11 -27.20
CA LEU A 114 -17.80 -2.02 -26.32
C LEU A 114 -17.29 -2.23 -24.90
N ILE A 115 -17.28 -3.45 -24.36
CA ILE A 115 -16.64 -3.76 -23.07
C ILE A 115 -15.14 -3.48 -23.17
N ILE A 116 -14.43 -3.92 -24.21
CA ILE A 116 -12.98 -3.69 -24.36
C ILE A 116 -12.65 -2.19 -24.51
N ILE A 117 -13.46 -1.42 -25.27
CA ILE A 117 -13.26 0.03 -25.42
C ILE A 117 -13.65 0.78 -24.14
N HIS A 118 -14.74 0.38 -23.48
CA HIS A 118 -15.20 1.01 -22.24
C HIS A 118 -14.37 0.57 -21.01
N THR A 119 -13.69 -0.57 -21.07
CA THR A 119 -12.70 -1.01 -20.06
C THR A 119 -11.30 -0.48 -20.37
N GLY A 120 -10.97 -0.22 -21.63
CA GLY A 120 -9.72 0.43 -22.06
C GLY A 120 -9.56 1.85 -21.52
N ASP A 121 -10.65 2.61 -21.42
CA ASP A 121 -10.66 3.94 -20.80
C ASP A 121 -11.05 3.94 -19.29
N ASN A 122 -11.64 2.85 -18.77
CA ASN A 122 -11.89 2.66 -17.33
C ASN A 122 -10.82 1.80 -16.62
N MET A 123 -9.59 1.81 -17.13
CA MET A 123 -8.41 1.33 -16.39
C MET A 123 -7.94 2.31 -15.30
N ASN A 124 -8.86 3.03 -14.65
CA ASN A 124 -8.71 3.27 -13.22
C ASN A 124 -8.87 1.91 -12.53
N ALA A 125 -7.84 1.07 -12.66
CA ALA A 125 -7.73 -0.25 -12.09
C ALA A 125 -8.19 -0.17 -10.63
N PHE A 126 -9.14 -1.02 -10.24
CA PHE A 126 -9.56 -1.15 -8.85
C PHE A 126 -8.30 -1.34 -7.99
N LYS A 127 -7.91 -0.28 -7.28
CA LYS A 127 -6.70 -0.31 -6.46
C LYS A 127 -6.93 -1.30 -5.32
N PRO A 128 -6.00 -2.21 -5.06
CA PRO A 128 -6.17 -3.19 -4.01
C PRO A 128 -6.39 -2.54 -2.65
N LYS A 129 -7.23 -3.16 -1.81
CA LYS A 129 -7.68 -2.59 -0.54
C LYS A 129 -6.79 -3.08 0.58
N ILE A 130 -6.18 -2.15 1.31
CA ILE A 130 -5.36 -2.47 2.49
C ILE A 130 -5.89 -1.76 3.73
N ILE A 131 -5.88 -2.47 4.85
CA ILE A 131 -6.27 -1.93 6.17
C ILE A 131 -5.00 -1.61 6.94
N MET A 132 -4.93 -0.45 7.58
CA MET A 132 -3.80 -0.03 8.40
C MET A 132 -4.26 0.19 9.84
N VAL A 133 -3.81 -0.65 10.77
CA VAL A 133 -3.99 -0.48 12.21
C VAL A 133 -2.77 0.25 12.77
N ALA A 134 -2.93 1.54 13.02
CA ALA A 134 -1.88 2.44 13.47
C ALA A 134 -2.19 3.02 14.85
N GLY A 135 -1.15 3.45 15.58
CA GLY A 135 -1.31 3.99 16.94
C GLY A 135 -0.01 3.98 17.73
N PRO A 136 0.06 4.68 18.87
CA PRO A 136 1.26 4.71 19.68
C PRO A 136 1.61 3.33 20.25
N THR A 137 2.80 3.16 20.81
CA THR A 137 3.09 1.93 21.58
C THR A 137 2.12 1.78 22.77
N ALA A 138 1.90 0.54 23.23
CA ALA A 138 1.04 0.18 24.38
C ALA A 138 -0.50 0.39 24.26
N VAL A 139 -1.05 0.73 23.09
CA VAL A 139 -2.52 0.84 22.87
C VAL A 139 -3.19 -0.42 22.30
N GLY A 140 -2.48 -1.54 22.22
CA GLY A 140 -3.09 -2.82 21.81
C GLY A 140 -3.16 -3.11 20.31
N LYS A 141 -2.35 -2.42 19.48
CA LYS A 141 -2.31 -2.63 18.01
C LYS A 141 -2.23 -4.11 17.59
N THR A 142 -1.34 -4.89 18.22
CA THR A 142 -1.16 -6.31 17.91
C THR A 142 -2.45 -7.09 18.16
N ALA A 143 -3.03 -6.96 19.35
CA ALA A 143 -4.28 -7.63 19.71
C ALA A 143 -5.42 -7.26 18.75
N THR A 144 -5.60 -5.98 18.45
CA THR A 144 -6.62 -5.52 17.50
C THR A 144 -6.37 -6.04 16.08
N GLY A 145 -5.11 -6.07 15.64
CA GLY A 145 -4.74 -6.61 14.34
C GLY A 145 -5.06 -8.11 14.21
N ILE A 146 -4.75 -8.89 15.26
CA ILE A 146 -5.06 -10.32 15.31
C ILE A 146 -6.56 -10.56 15.29
N GLN A 147 -7.31 -9.83 16.10
CA GLN A 147 -8.76 -9.94 16.16
C GLN A 147 -9.41 -9.62 14.80
N LEU A 148 -8.96 -8.56 14.12
CA LEU A 148 -9.41 -8.23 12.77
C LEU A 148 -9.04 -9.28 11.73
N ALA A 149 -7.82 -9.81 11.80
CA ALA A 149 -7.38 -10.85 10.88
C ALA A 149 -8.21 -12.13 11.04
N GLN A 150 -8.59 -12.49 12.26
CA GLN A 150 -9.51 -13.61 12.52
C GLN A 150 -10.91 -13.33 11.95
N ASP A 151 -11.46 -12.14 12.21
CA ASP A 151 -12.81 -11.75 11.76
C ASP A 151 -12.95 -11.69 10.23
N LEU A 152 -11.85 -11.39 9.51
CA LEU A 152 -11.85 -11.09 8.08
C LEU A 152 -11.13 -12.13 7.24
N ALA A 153 -10.71 -13.24 7.86
CA ALA A 153 -9.80 -14.20 7.25
C ALA A 153 -8.56 -13.48 6.65
N GLY A 154 -8.04 -12.46 7.33
CA GLY A 154 -6.90 -11.65 6.90
C GLY A 154 -5.54 -12.19 7.35
N GLU A 155 -4.49 -11.54 6.88
CA GLU A 155 -3.11 -11.80 7.29
C GLU A 155 -2.43 -10.49 7.69
N ILE A 156 -1.54 -10.53 8.68
CA ILE A 156 -0.90 -9.34 9.25
C ILE A 156 0.43 -9.07 8.55
N ILE A 157 0.65 -7.82 8.14
CA ILE A 157 1.96 -7.34 7.70
C ILE A 157 2.51 -6.38 8.76
N ASN A 158 3.61 -6.75 9.38
CA ASN A 158 4.26 -5.90 10.38
C ASN A 158 4.84 -4.63 9.73
N ALA A 159 4.44 -3.48 10.25
CA ALA A 159 4.90 -2.15 9.84
C ALA A 159 5.69 -1.43 10.95
N ASP A 160 6.39 -2.19 11.78
CA ASP A 160 7.38 -1.70 12.74
C ASP A 160 8.81 -1.78 12.19
N ALA A 161 9.64 -0.77 12.51
CA ALA A 161 11.00 -0.68 12.00
C ALA A 161 12.01 -1.60 12.69
N PHE A 162 11.67 -2.15 13.87
CA PHE A 162 12.60 -2.94 14.70
C PHE A 162 12.13 -4.38 14.94
N GLN A 163 10.83 -4.67 14.87
CA GLN A 163 10.33 -6.06 14.99
C GLN A 163 10.76 -6.98 13.84
N VAL A 164 11.37 -6.42 12.79
CA VAL A 164 11.99 -7.17 11.69
C VAL A 164 13.23 -7.97 12.11
N TYR A 165 13.90 -7.57 13.20
CA TYR A 165 15.16 -8.15 13.62
C TYR A 165 14.97 -9.35 14.55
N ARG A 166 15.65 -10.46 14.26
CA ARG A 166 15.71 -11.66 15.10
C ARG A 166 16.47 -11.38 16.41
N GLY A 167 15.98 -11.94 17.51
CA GLY A 167 16.58 -11.76 18.84
C GLY A 167 16.33 -10.39 19.48
N MET A 168 15.56 -9.53 18.82
CA MET A 168 15.06 -8.28 19.39
C MET A 168 13.57 -8.44 19.69
N ASP A 169 13.22 -9.18 20.75
CA ASP A 169 11.86 -9.62 21.04
C ASP A 169 11.23 -8.77 22.15
N ILE A 170 11.94 -8.66 23.28
CA ILE A 170 11.48 -7.99 24.49
C ILE A 170 11.43 -6.48 24.26
N GLY A 171 12.55 -5.87 23.88
CA GLY A 171 12.66 -4.41 23.75
C GLY A 171 11.82 -3.82 22.62
N THR A 172 11.54 -4.60 21.58
CA THR A 172 10.71 -4.18 20.44
C THR A 172 9.23 -4.52 20.61
N ALA A 173 8.83 -5.08 21.75
CA ALA A 173 7.45 -5.41 22.01
C ALA A 173 6.88 -6.40 20.97
N LYS A 174 7.70 -7.35 20.49
CA LYS A 174 7.33 -8.29 19.44
C LYS A 174 6.15 -9.16 19.88
N PRO A 175 5.23 -9.53 18.98
CA PRO A 175 4.17 -10.48 19.30
C PRO A 175 4.76 -11.79 19.86
N THR A 176 4.12 -12.31 20.89
CA THR A 176 4.47 -13.59 21.54
C THR A 176 4.27 -14.76 20.58
N ALA A 177 4.86 -15.92 20.90
CA ALA A 177 4.66 -17.14 20.11
C ALA A 177 3.18 -17.51 19.94
N THR A 178 2.37 -17.32 20.98
CA THR A 178 0.92 -17.54 20.93
C THR A 178 0.19 -16.56 20.01
N GLU A 179 0.60 -15.28 20.02
CA GLU A 179 0.04 -14.26 19.12
C GLU A 179 0.46 -14.51 17.66
N LEU A 180 1.71 -14.91 17.42
CA LEU A 180 2.21 -15.27 16.09
C LEU A 180 1.54 -16.53 15.53
N ALA A 181 1.19 -17.48 16.40
CA ALA A 181 0.46 -18.69 16.00
C ALA A 181 -1.03 -18.43 15.72
N ALA A 182 -1.61 -17.33 16.24
CA ALA A 182 -3.03 -17.04 16.10
C ALA A 182 -3.44 -16.69 14.66
N VAL A 183 -2.58 -15.98 13.92
CA VAL A 183 -2.75 -15.61 12.51
C VAL A 183 -1.39 -15.45 11.81
N PRO A 184 -1.30 -15.63 10.48
CA PRO A 184 -0.06 -15.39 9.75
C PRO A 184 0.45 -13.95 9.91
N HIS A 185 1.73 -13.81 10.27
CA HIS A 185 2.43 -12.54 10.37
C HIS A 185 3.60 -12.47 9.38
N HIS A 186 3.60 -11.46 8.54
CA HIS A 186 4.66 -11.14 7.58
C HIS A 186 5.59 -10.06 8.13
N LEU A 187 6.83 -10.04 7.65
CA LEU A 187 7.86 -9.04 7.99
C LEU A 187 8.21 -8.97 9.49
N ILE A 188 8.18 -10.11 10.18
CA ILE A 188 8.73 -10.29 11.52
C ILE A 188 9.89 -11.28 11.43
N ASN A 189 10.98 -11.04 12.16
CA ASN A 189 12.14 -11.95 12.17
C ASN A 189 12.75 -12.22 10.77
N ILE A 190 12.68 -11.25 9.88
CA ILE A 190 13.19 -11.34 8.50
C ILE A 190 14.66 -10.91 8.36
N LEU A 191 15.23 -10.23 9.36
CA LEU A 191 16.60 -9.72 9.36
C LEU A 191 17.34 -10.06 10.66
N THR A 192 18.66 -9.98 10.63
CA THR A 192 19.53 -9.97 11.80
C THR A 192 19.93 -8.52 12.16
N PRO A 193 20.22 -8.20 13.44
CA PRO A 193 20.53 -6.82 13.89
C PRO A 193 21.63 -6.07 13.12
N GLY A 194 22.58 -6.78 12.49
CA GLY A 194 23.62 -6.18 11.66
C GLY A 194 23.19 -5.81 10.23
N GLU A 195 22.02 -6.24 9.80
CA GLU A 195 21.52 -5.95 8.45
C GLU A 195 20.79 -4.60 8.38
N PRO A 196 21.00 -3.78 7.34
CA PRO A 196 20.31 -2.52 7.21
C PRO A 196 18.82 -2.72 6.87
N TYR A 197 17.98 -1.87 7.46
CA TYR A 197 16.55 -1.81 7.13
C TYR A 197 16.10 -0.39 6.81
N SER A 198 15.37 -0.22 5.72
CA SER A 198 14.95 1.09 5.24
C SER A 198 13.47 1.08 4.86
N VAL A 199 12.89 2.27 4.79
CA VAL A 199 11.52 2.44 4.30
C VAL A 199 11.35 1.92 2.87
N ALA A 200 12.40 1.99 2.04
CA ALA A 200 12.37 1.46 0.66
C ALA A 200 12.28 -0.06 0.67
N LYS A 201 13.09 -0.72 1.52
CA LYS A 201 13.04 -2.17 1.74
C LYS A 201 11.69 -2.60 2.32
N PHE A 202 11.13 -1.84 3.26
CA PHE A 202 9.78 -2.07 3.77
C PHE A 202 8.73 -1.99 2.66
N VAL A 203 8.70 -0.92 1.86
CA VAL A 203 7.69 -0.75 0.79
C VAL A 203 7.77 -1.88 -0.24
N GLN A 204 8.99 -2.32 -0.58
CA GLN A 204 9.20 -3.46 -1.45
C GLN A 204 8.64 -4.76 -0.85
N LEU A 205 9.09 -5.12 0.36
CA LEU A 205 8.70 -6.38 1.00
C LEU A 205 7.20 -6.41 1.37
N ALA A 206 6.65 -5.28 1.82
CA ALA A 206 5.23 -5.15 2.11
C ALA A 206 4.39 -5.25 0.83
N GLY A 207 4.84 -4.67 -0.28
CA GLY A 207 4.17 -4.82 -1.58
C GLY A 207 4.16 -6.27 -2.08
N GLN A 208 5.25 -7.00 -1.87
CA GLN A 208 5.32 -8.44 -2.16
C GLN A 208 4.34 -9.24 -1.30
N ALA A 209 4.33 -8.99 0.02
CA ALA A 209 3.41 -9.65 0.95
C ALA A 209 1.94 -9.33 0.62
N ILE A 210 1.61 -8.07 0.28
CA ILE A 210 0.25 -7.69 -0.13
C ILE A 210 -0.20 -8.51 -1.35
N ASN A 211 0.62 -8.55 -2.41
CA ASN A 211 0.28 -9.31 -3.61
C ASN A 211 0.08 -10.80 -3.33
N ASP A 212 0.95 -11.38 -2.51
CA ASP A 212 0.91 -12.80 -2.12
C ASP A 212 -0.35 -13.13 -1.29
N ILE A 213 -0.71 -12.27 -0.32
CA ILE A 213 -1.95 -12.38 0.47
C ILE A 213 -3.18 -12.28 -0.43
N GLU A 214 -3.19 -11.32 -1.36
CA GLU A 214 -4.32 -11.12 -2.27
C GLU A 214 -4.51 -12.27 -3.25
N GLN A 215 -3.42 -12.86 -3.75
CA GLN A 215 -3.47 -14.07 -4.59
C GLN A 215 -4.11 -15.27 -3.87
N ARG A 216 -4.04 -15.32 -2.53
CA ARG A 216 -4.76 -16.30 -1.70
C ARG A 216 -6.22 -15.91 -1.41
N GLY A 217 -6.70 -14.79 -1.92
CA GLY A 217 -8.05 -14.27 -1.63
C GLY A 217 -8.20 -13.78 -0.18
N ARG A 218 -7.08 -13.42 0.47
CA ARG A 218 -7.03 -12.99 1.87
C ARG A 218 -6.92 -11.47 1.95
N ILE A 219 -7.24 -10.89 3.12
CA ILE A 219 -7.20 -9.43 3.32
C ILE A 219 -5.87 -9.02 3.98
N PRO A 220 -5.07 -8.15 3.35
CA PRO A 220 -3.84 -7.62 3.93
C PRO A 220 -4.12 -6.55 5.00
N ILE A 221 -3.64 -6.80 6.22
CA ILE A 221 -3.79 -5.91 7.38
C ILE A 221 -2.42 -5.46 7.86
N LEU A 222 -2.07 -4.20 7.64
CA LEU A 222 -0.83 -3.62 8.14
C LEU A 222 -0.99 -3.22 9.61
N VAL A 223 -0.12 -3.72 10.47
CA VAL A 223 -0.12 -3.40 11.91
C VAL A 223 1.21 -2.78 12.27
N GLY A 224 1.22 -1.56 12.80
CA GLY A 224 2.48 -0.92 13.17
C GLY A 224 2.38 0.50 13.70
N GLY A 225 3.47 0.95 14.33
CA GLY A 225 3.58 2.30 14.90
C GLY A 225 4.38 3.28 14.05
N THR A 226 5.03 2.83 12.98
CA THR A 226 5.93 3.69 12.20
C THR A 226 5.16 4.43 11.12
N GLY A 227 4.56 5.57 11.48
CA GLY A 227 3.70 6.34 10.59
C GLY A 227 4.33 6.68 9.23
N PHE A 228 5.64 6.96 9.19
CA PHE A 228 6.34 7.21 7.93
C PHE A 228 6.37 5.99 7.01
N TYR A 229 6.49 4.76 7.53
CA TYR A 229 6.52 3.53 6.74
C TYR A 229 5.13 3.28 6.13
N LEU A 230 4.09 3.34 6.96
CA LEU A 230 2.70 3.22 6.51
C LEU A 230 2.37 4.25 5.44
N ASN A 231 2.73 5.52 5.68
CA ASN A 231 2.43 6.61 4.74
C ASN A 231 3.24 6.50 3.43
N ALA A 232 4.48 5.99 3.49
CA ALA A 232 5.29 5.73 2.32
C ALA A 232 4.65 4.70 1.39
N LEU A 233 4.15 3.59 1.95
CA LEU A 233 3.42 2.58 1.19
C LEU A 233 2.07 3.10 0.69
N ARG A 234 1.30 3.74 1.57
CA ARG A 234 -0.04 4.30 1.27
C ARG A 234 -0.02 5.25 0.10
N LEU A 235 0.89 6.24 0.14
CA LEU A 235 0.95 7.31 -0.85
C LEU A 235 1.79 6.95 -2.08
N GLY A 236 2.53 5.84 -2.05
CA GLY A 236 3.51 5.53 -3.09
C GLY A 236 4.59 6.62 -3.16
N LEU A 237 5.18 6.98 -2.02
CA LEU A 237 6.19 8.04 -1.98
C LEU A 237 7.40 7.65 -2.84
N PRO A 238 8.02 8.62 -3.56
CA PRO A 238 9.28 8.37 -4.25
C PRO A 238 10.39 8.15 -3.21
N LEU A 239 10.82 6.90 -3.08
CA LEU A 239 11.90 6.51 -2.18
C LEU A 239 13.20 6.38 -2.98
N GLY A 240 14.31 6.82 -2.37
CA GLY A 240 15.64 6.61 -2.95
C GLY A 240 16.07 5.16 -2.93
N THR A 241 17.11 4.85 -3.68
CA THR A 241 17.85 3.60 -3.55
C THR A 241 18.42 3.48 -2.13
N ALA A 242 18.43 2.26 -1.59
CA ALA A 242 18.97 2.00 -0.26
C ALA A 242 20.50 2.10 -0.28
N GLY A 243 21.08 2.73 0.75
CA GLY A 243 22.53 2.85 0.93
C GLY A 243 23.03 4.28 1.02
N SER A 244 24.30 4.44 1.41
CA SER A 244 24.99 5.73 1.36
C SER A 244 25.65 5.89 0.00
N SER A 245 25.10 6.77 -0.84
CA SER A 245 25.68 7.06 -2.14
C SER A 245 26.95 7.92 -2.00
N PRO A 246 27.83 7.94 -3.03
CA PRO A 246 28.96 8.88 -3.05
C PRO A 246 28.53 10.33 -2.84
N GLU A 247 27.39 10.72 -3.42
CA GLU A 247 26.82 12.07 -3.29
C GLU A 247 26.36 12.35 -1.85
N ARG A 248 25.73 11.37 -1.20
CA ARG A 248 25.35 11.49 0.21
C ARG A 248 26.56 11.65 1.10
N ARG A 249 27.62 10.85 0.91
CA ARG A 249 28.87 10.97 1.68
C ARG A 249 29.51 12.34 1.49
N LYS A 250 29.57 12.82 0.24
CA LYS A 250 30.04 14.17 -0.11
C LYS A 250 29.28 15.25 0.65
N TRP A 251 27.95 15.24 0.61
CA TRP A 251 27.14 16.26 1.29
C TRP A 251 27.14 16.12 2.80
N GLN A 252 27.27 14.91 3.34
CA GLN A 252 27.45 14.71 4.77
C GLN A 252 28.79 15.30 5.23
N ALA A 253 29.89 14.98 4.55
CA ALA A 253 31.19 15.58 4.84
C ALA A 253 31.18 17.11 4.71
N PHE A 254 30.46 17.64 3.71
CA PHE A 254 30.29 19.09 3.56
C PHE A 254 29.57 19.71 4.76
N VAL A 255 28.51 19.09 5.28
CA VAL A 255 27.83 19.55 6.50
C VAL A 255 28.76 19.45 7.71
N ASP A 256 29.52 18.37 7.83
CA ASP A 256 30.40 18.15 8.98
C ASP A 256 31.52 19.22 9.05
N VAL A 257 31.95 19.76 7.90
CA VAL A 257 32.98 20.82 7.81
C VAL A 257 32.39 22.23 7.85
N HIS A 258 31.27 22.48 7.15
CA HIS A 258 30.75 23.84 6.91
C HIS A 258 29.44 24.16 7.63
N GLY A 259 28.82 23.18 8.29
CA GLY A 259 27.58 23.35 9.03
C GLY A 259 26.30 23.22 8.19
N ALA A 260 25.17 23.24 8.89
CA ALA A 260 23.83 23.04 8.32
C ALA A 260 23.39 24.20 7.42
N GLU A 261 23.71 25.43 7.82
CA GLU A 261 23.40 26.67 7.11
C GLU A 261 24.04 26.70 5.73
N ALA A 262 25.32 26.28 5.64
CA ALA A 262 26.03 26.22 4.37
C ALA A 262 25.40 25.20 3.41
N ALA A 263 25.04 24.02 3.91
CA ALA A 263 24.37 23.01 3.10
C ALA A 263 22.96 23.48 2.67
N TRP A 264 22.23 24.16 3.54
CA TRP A 264 20.93 24.72 3.20
C TRP A 264 21.06 25.84 2.15
N ALA A 265 22.08 26.70 2.25
CA ALA A 265 22.36 27.72 1.24
C ALA A 265 22.69 27.09 -0.12
N ALA A 266 23.47 26.00 -0.14
CA ALA A 266 23.73 25.24 -1.36
C ALA A 266 22.43 24.66 -1.96
N LEU A 267 21.51 24.17 -1.11
CA LEU A 267 20.17 23.74 -1.57
C LEU A 267 19.36 24.92 -2.11
N GLN A 268 19.36 26.07 -1.43
CA GLN A 268 18.63 27.27 -1.82
C GLN A 268 19.07 27.80 -3.19
N GLN A 269 20.36 27.66 -3.54
CA GLN A 269 20.86 28.03 -4.86
C GLN A 269 20.41 27.07 -5.97
N ARG A 270 20.31 25.77 -5.67
CA ARG A 270 20.01 24.74 -6.68
C ARG A 270 18.52 24.44 -6.84
N ASP A 271 17.79 24.51 -5.73
CA ASP A 271 16.36 24.27 -5.63
C ASP A 271 15.70 25.19 -4.57
N PRO A 272 15.41 26.45 -4.96
CA PRO A 272 14.70 27.41 -4.10
C PRO A 272 13.31 26.95 -3.63
N VAL A 273 12.67 26.04 -4.37
CA VAL A 273 11.32 25.56 -4.05
C VAL A 273 11.39 24.54 -2.91
N ALA A 274 12.34 23.61 -2.96
CA ALA A 274 12.58 22.68 -1.88
C ALA A 274 13.11 23.39 -0.62
N ALA A 275 14.06 24.31 -0.77
CA ALA A 275 14.66 25.05 0.36
C ALA A 275 13.62 25.80 1.20
N ARG A 276 12.62 26.44 0.56
CA ARG A 276 11.49 27.09 1.27
C ARG A 276 10.66 26.15 2.15
N LYS A 277 10.61 24.85 1.80
CA LYS A 277 9.83 23.84 2.53
C LYS A 277 10.66 23.08 3.58
N ILE A 278 11.99 23.09 3.45
CA ILE A 278 12.89 22.32 4.30
C ILE A 278 13.53 23.28 5.31
N PRO A 279 13.23 23.16 6.62
CA PRO A 279 13.89 23.97 7.64
C PRO A 279 15.40 23.75 7.65
N VAL A 280 16.19 24.81 7.90
CA VAL A 280 17.67 24.76 7.96
C VAL A 280 18.17 23.66 8.88
N ALA A 281 17.56 23.54 10.06
CA ALA A 281 17.91 22.52 11.05
C ALA A 281 17.70 21.06 10.57
N ASN A 282 16.96 20.83 9.48
CA ASN A 282 16.69 19.50 8.94
C ASN A 282 17.79 19.04 7.96
N VAL A 283 19.02 18.95 8.47
CA VAL A 283 20.22 18.52 7.73
C VAL A 283 19.96 17.27 6.90
N ARG A 284 19.33 16.25 7.50
CA ARG A 284 19.06 14.98 6.81
C ARG A 284 18.23 15.15 5.55
N ARG A 285 17.22 16.04 5.57
CA ARG A 285 16.37 16.31 4.42
C ARG A 285 17.07 17.19 3.39
N THR A 286 17.89 18.14 3.83
CA THR A 286 18.75 18.97 2.96
C THR A 286 19.76 18.11 2.20
N VAL A 287 20.51 17.24 2.91
CA VAL A 287 21.45 16.29 2.31
C VAL A 287 20.74 15.38 1.32
N ARG A 288 19.54 14.87 1.64
CA ARG A 288 18.75 14.06 0.70
C ARG A 288 18.35 14.85 -0.55
N ALA A 289 17.95 16.10 -0.42
CA ALA A 289 17.58 16.92 -1.57
C ALA A 289 18.79 17.14 -2.49
N LEU A 290 19.93 17.51 -1.92
CA LEU A 290 21.18 17.70 -2.67
C LEU A 290 21.71 16.41 -3.30
N GLU A 291 21.63 15.27 -2.58
CA GLU A 291 21.94 13.94 -3.11
C GLU A 291 21.11 13.63 -4.35
N VAL A 292 19.79 13.87 -4.31
CA VAL A 292 18.90 13.63 -5.47
C VAL A 292 19.28 14.52 -6.65
N ILE A 293 19.57 15.80 -6.40
CA ILE A 293 19.95 16.73 -7.47
C ILE A 293 21.28 16.29 -8.10
N ASP A 294 22.27 15.88 -7.30
CA ASP A 294 23.55 15.37 -7.81
C ASP A 294 23.39 14.04 -8.58
N GLN A 295 22.51 13.15 -8.13
CA GLN A 295 22.30 11.84 -8.75
C GLN A 295 21.51 11.90 -10.06
N THR A 296 20.49 12.75 -10.09
CA THR A 296 19.49 12.74 -11.18
C THR A 296 19.62 13.92 -12.12
N GLY A 297 20.32 14.99 -11.72
CA GLY A 297 20.33 16.27 -12.43
C GLY A 297 19.04 17.08 -12.32
N HIS A 298 17.96 16.50 -11.78
CA HIS A 298 16.66 17.15 -11.62
C HIS A 298 16.48 17.74 -10.23
N ARG A 299 15.64 18.77 -10.10
CA ARG A 299 15.38 19.38 -8.80
C ARG A 299 14.62 18.43 -7.89
N PHE A 300 14.88 18.53 -6.59
CA PHE A 300 14.15 17.74 -5.59
C PHE A 300 12.66 18.12 -5.56
N SER A 301 12.33 19.39 -5.84
CA SER A 301 10.96 19.89 -5.96
C SER A 301 10.21 19.38 -7.19
N GLU A 302 10.92 18.88 -8.20
CA GLU A 302 10.37 18.41 -9.48
C GLU A 302 10.11 16.89 -9.46
N GLN A 303 10.40 16.21 -8.34
CA GLN A 303 10.08 14.79 -8.22
C GLN A 303 8.59 14.54 -8.44
N PRO A 304 8.24 13.44 -9.15
CA PRO A 304 6.85 13.14 -9.46
C PRO A 304 6.03 13.05 -8.18
N ALA A 305 4.80 13.55 -8.27
CA ALA A 305 3.86 13.47 -7.17
C ALA A 305 3.66 12.01 -6.76
N PRO A 306 3.51 11.71 -5.45
CA PRO A 306 3.21 10.38 -4.98
C PRO A 306 1.98 9.82 -5.69
N SER A 307 2.05 8.58 -6.16
CA SER A 307 0.93 7.90 -6.81
C SER A 307 0.50 6.72 -5.91
N PRO A 308 -0.62 6.86 -5.17
CA PRO A 308 -1.11 5.81 -4.29
C PRO A 308 -1.42 4.55 -5.07
N ARG A 309 -0.83 3.42 -4.66
CA ARG A 309 -1.05 2.10 -5.28
C ARG A 309 -2.27 1.38 -4.73
N TYR A 310 -2.70 1.74 -3.53
CA TYR A 310 -3.73 1.03 -2.78
C TYR A 310 -4.87 1.97 -2.40
N THR A 311 -6.06 1.42 -2.28
CA THR A 311 -7.16 2.03 -1.54
C THR A 311 -6.96 1.69 -0.07
N THR A 312 -6.90 2.68 0.83
CA THR A 312 -6.46 2.44 2.21
C THR A 312 -7.48 2.88 3.23
N LEU A 313 -7.78 2.03 4.22
CA LEU A 313 -8.45 2.42 5.45
C LEU A 313 -7.42 2.54 6.57
N VAL A 314 -7.33 3.72 7.19
CA VAL A 314 -6.45 3.92 8.35
C VAL A 314 -7.27 3.94 9.63
N VAL A 315 -7.08 2.90 10.44
CA VAL A 315 -7.64 2.76 11.78
C VAL A 315 -6.60 3.27 12.78
N GLY A 316 -6.94 4.31 13.52
CA GLY A 316 -6.09 4.94 14.53
C GLY A 316 -6.49 4.51 15.94
N LEU A 317 -5.64 3.76 16.62
CA LEU A 317 -5.81 3.48 18.04
C LEU A 317 -5.21 4.60 18.88
N THR A 318 -5.97 5.03 19.88
CA THR A 318 -5.56 6.07 20.84
C THR A 318 -6.07 5.73 22.23
N THR A 319 -5.61 6.45 23.24
CA THR A 319 -6.27 6.49 24.55
C THR A 319 -5.93 7.80 25.25
N GLU A 320 -6.49 8.02 26.43
CA GLU A 320 -6.23 9.19 27.27
C GLU A 320 -4.74 9.28 27.66
N ARG A 321 -4.20 10.50 27.72
CA ARG A 321 -2.74 10.70 27.78
C ARG A 321 -2.14 10.15 29.06
N GLN A 322 -2.81 10.35 30.20
CA GLN A 322 -2.30 9.88 31.48
C GLN A 322 -2.24 8.34 31.50
N LEU A 323 -3.32 7.69 31.08
CA LEU A 323 -3.39 6.24 30.97
C LEU A 323 -2.34 5.68 29.99
N LEU A 324 -2.16 6.32 28.82
CA LEU A 324 -1.13 5.92 27.86
C LEU A 324 0.26 5.93 28.50
N TYR A 325 0.58 6.95 29.28
CA TYR A 325 1.88 7.08 29.93
C TYR A 325 2.08 6.05 31.04
N GLN A 326 1.05 5.77 31.84
CA GLN A 326 1.08 4.70 32.84
C GLN A 326 1.35 3.34 32.19
N ARG A 327 0.62 3.02 31.10
CA ARG A 327 0.80 1.77 30.34
C ARG A 327 2.20 1.64 29.74
N ILE A 328 2.76 2.75 29.23
CA ILE A 328 4.13 2.77 28.71
C ILE A 328 5.13 2.47 29.83
N ASN A 329 4.99 3.12 31.00
CA ASN A 329 5.92 2.94 32.10
C ASN A 329 5.89 1.50 32.63
N ALA A 330 4.69 0.98 32.91
CA ALA A 330 4.49 -0.40 33.34
C ALA A 330 5.03 -1.41 32.32
N ARG A 331 4.88 -1.13 31.01
CA ARG A 331 5.44 -1.98 29.95
C ARG A 331 6.97 -2.00 29.98
N VAL A 332 7.62 -0.86 30.21
CA VAL A 332 9.09 -0.80 30.30
C VAL A 332 9.59 -1.57 31.51
N GLU A 333 8.93 -1.43 32.66
CA GLU A 333 9.26 -2.20 33.87
C GLU A 333 9.12 -3.70 33.62
N ALA A 334 8.03 -4.12 32.97
CA ALA A 334 7.83 -5.50 32.56
C ALA A 334 8.91 -5.99 31.59
N MET A 335 9.34 -5.17 30.62
CA MET A 335 10.44 -5.55 29.71
C MET A 335 11.74 -5.81 30.47
N VAL A 336 12.08 -4.94 31.44
CA VAL A 336 13.27 -5.12 32.27
C VAL A 336 13.18 -6.41 33.08
N ALA A 337 12.02 -6.64 33.72
CA ALA A 337 11.77 -7.87 34.49
C ALA A 337 11.85 -9.15 33.63
N HIS A 338 11.45 -9.07 32.35
CA HIS A 338 11.53 -10.19 31.41
C HIS A 338 12.90 -10.37 30.75
N GLY A 339 13.92 -9.61 31.16
CA GLY A 339 15.29 -9.81 30.68
C GLY A 339 15.71 -8.91 29.52
N LEU A 340 15.10 -7.73 29.34
CA LEU A 340 15.55 -6.74 28.36
C LEU A 340 17.07 -6.49 28.44
N VAL A 341 17.61 -6.36 29.65
CA VAL A 341 19.05 -6.10 29.85
C VAL A 341 19.89 -7.23 29.24
N ALA A 342 19.52 -8.48 29.48
CA ALA A 342 20.22 -9.64 28.92
C ALA A 342 20.09 -9.71 27.39
N GLU A 343 18.92 -9.38 26.84
CA GLU A 343 18.70 -9.31 25.39
C GLU A 343 19.62 -8.28 24.72
N VAL A 344 19.68 -7.06 25.26
CA VAL A 344 20.54 -6.00 24.68
C VAL A 344 22.02 -6.36 24.81
N ARG A 345 22.43 -6.97 25.94
CA ARG A 345 23.79 -7.49 26.15
C ARG A 345 24.18 -8.48 25.05
N ALA A 346 23.34 -9.49 24.81
CA ALA A 346 23.60 -10.50 23.79
C ALA A 346 23.73 -9.92 22.37
N ILE A 347 22.95 -8.88 22.04
CA ILE A 347 23.06 -8.20 20.74
C ILE A 347 24.38 -7.44 20.63
N ILE A 348 24.76 -6.69 21.66
CA ILE A 348 26.03 -5.93 21.68
C ILE A 348 27.21 -6.89 21.55
N ASP A 349 27.20 -7.98 22.30
CA ASP A 349 28.31 -8.95 22.30
C ASP A 349 28.47 -9.62 20.92
N ARG A 350 27.38 -9.78 20.16
CA ARG A 350 27.39 -10.45 18.86
C ARG A 350 27.59 -9.53 17.65
N TYR A 351 27.02 -8.33 17.70
CA TYR A 351 26.94 -7.41 16.56
C TYR A 351 27.65 -6.07 16.79
N GLY A 352 28.29 -5.89 17.95
CA GLY A 352 28.90 -4.63 18.35
C GLY A 352 27.87 -3.56 18.70
N THR A 353 28.37 -2.35 18.96
CA THR A 353 27.56 -1.18 19.34
C THR A 353 27.14 -0.32 18.16
N ASP A 354 27.85 -0.40 17.04
CA ASP A 354 27.56 0.39 15.83
C ASP A 354 26.67 -0.39 14.85
N ASN A 355 25.39 -0.50 15.19
CA ASN A 355 24.39 -1.06 14.28
C ASN A 355 23.03 -0.36 14.41
N GLN A 356 22.25 -0.41 13.33
CA GLN A 356 20.95 0.25 13.24
C GLN A 356 19.95 -0.29 14.26
N ALA A 357 20.01 -1.60 14.57
CA ALA A 357 19.11 -2.24 15.52
C ALA A 357 19.19 -1.60 16.91
N LEU A 358 20.39 -1.26 17.39
CA LEU A 358 20.58 -0.60 18.69
C LEU A 358 20.03 0.83 18.75
N ALA A 359 19.63 1.45 17.62
CA ALA A 359 18.95 2.74 17.63
C ALA A 359 17.50 2.69 18.18
N ALA A 360 16.95 1.49 18.39
CA ALA A 360 15.65 1.29 19.01
C ALA A 360 15.60 1.85 20.45
N ILE A 361 14.45 2.40 20.83
CA ILE A 361 14.19 2.79 22.23
C ILE A 361 14.16 1.51 23.07
N GLY A 362 14.80 1.52 24.23
CA GLY A 362 15.07 0.33 25.03
C GLY A 362 16.49 -0.19 24.84
N TYR A 363 17.01 -0.10 23.62
CA TYR A 363 18.36 -0.58 23.29
C TYR A 363 19.39 0.55 23.39
N LYS A 364 19.14 1.70 22.76
CA LYS A 364 20.08 2.83 22.77
C LYS A 364 20.32 3.42 24.15
N GLU A 365 19.35 3.33 25.06
CA GLU A 365 19.49 3.78 26.45
C GLU A 365 20.23 2.76 27.31
N LEU A 366 20.36 1.50 26.88
CA LEU A 366 21.15 0.52 27.62
C LEU A 366 22.62 0.54 27.19
N VAL A 367 22.95 1.01 25.99
CA VAL A 367 24.36 1.12 25.54
C VAL A 367 25.23 1.92 26.51
N PRO A 368 24.88 3.16 26.94
CA PRO A 368 25.69 3.91 27.90
C PRO A 368 25.69 3.32 29.32
N TYR A 369 24.59 2.66 29.71
CA TYR A 369 24.55 1.91 30.97
C TYR A 369 25.64 0.84 31.02
N PHE A 370 25.81 0.10 29.93
CA PHE A 370 26.85 -0.92 29.82
C PHE A 370 28.27 -0.37 29.70
N ALA A 371 28.41 0.89 29.29
CA ALA A 371 29.67 1.63 29.33
C ALA A 371 29.98 2.23 30.72
N GLY A 372 29.07 2.08 31.70
CA GLY A 372 29.23 2.62 33.04
C GLY A 372 28.95 4.13 33.16
N GLU A 373 28.33 4.75 32.14
CA GLU A 373 28.02 6.19 32.16
C GLU A 373 26.88 6.55 33.12
N TYR A 374 25.96 5.61 33.39
CA TYR A 374 24.92 5.74 34.40
C TYR A 374 24.41 4.37 34.87
N ASP A 375 23.64 4.37 35.96
CA ASP A 375 23.04 3.17 36.55
C ASP A 375 21.79 2.66 35.79
N LEU A 376 21.36 1.44 36.12
CA LEU A 376 20.20 0.82 35.48
C LEU A 376 18.91 1.62 35.75
N ALA A 377 18.76 2.19 36.95
CA ALA A 377 17.58 2.99 37.29
C ALA A 377 17.44 4.21 36.37
N THR A 378 18.55 4.90 36.09
CA THR A 378 18.61 6.01 35.13
C THR A 378 18.29 5.52 33.72
N ALA A 379 18.86 4.40 33.28
CA ALA A 379 18.56 3.81 31.98
C ALA A 379 17.05 3.56 31.80
N VAL A 380 16.41 2.93 32.79
CA VAL A 380 14.96 2.64 32.79
C VAL A 380 14.14 3.93 32.72
N SER A 381 14.47 4.94 33.52
CA SER A 381 13.81 6.26 33.47
C SER A 381 13.93 6.92 32.09
N LEU A 382 15.10 6.81 31.44
CA LEU A 382 15.33 7.30 30.08
C LEU A 382 14.47 6.56 29.05
N ILE A 383 14.39 5.22 29.14
CA ILE A 383 13.56 4.39 28.25
C ILE A 383 12.10 4.80 28.38
N GLN A 384 11.59 4.93 29.61
CA GLN A 384 10.21 5.36 29.85
C GLN A 384 9.95 6.75 29.26
N ARG A 385 10.82 7.73 29.53
CA ARG A 385 10.71 9.10 28.99
C ARG A 385 10.72 9.12 27.47
N ASN A 386 11.65 8.41 26.85
CA ASN A 386 11.81 8.40 25.40
C ASN A 386 10.68 7.65 24.70
N SER A 387 10.14 6.59 25.33
CA SER A 387 8.94 5.89 24.88
C SER A 387 7.70 6.79 24.90
N ARG A 388 7.49 7.59 25.95
CA ARG A 388 6.41 8.60 26.00
C ARG A 388 6.55 9.66 24.93
N ARG A 389 7.79 10.16 24.70
CA ARG A 389 8.09 11.12 23.63
C ARG A 389 7.82 10.52 22.25
N TYR A 390 8.15 9.25 22.05
CA TYR A 390 7.87 8.54 20.80
C TYR A 390 6.37 8.36 20.56
N ALA A 391 5.62 7.92 21.58
CA ALA A 391 4.17 7.82 21.51
C ALA A 391 3.50 9.16 21.17
N LYS A 392 3.96 10.28 21.76
CA LYS A 392 3.52 11.63 21.39
C LYS A 392 3.77 11.92 19.91
N ARG A 393 4.98 11.63 19.41
CA ARG A 393 5.31 11.84 17.99
C ARG A 393 4.45 10.99 17.06
N GLN A 394 4.17 9.74 17.42
CA GLN A 394 3.30 8.85 16.65
C GLN A 394 1.88 9.44 16.52
N LEU A 395 1.29 9.89 17.63
CA LEU A 395 -0.03 10.54 17.62
C LEU A 395 -0.04 11.83 16.79
N THR A 396 0.98 12.69 16.96
CA THR A 396 1.11 13.92 16.16
C THR A 396 1.21 13.60 14.67
N TYR A 397 2.00 12.59 14.30
CA TYR A 397 2.14 12.17 12.90
C TYR A 397 0.81 11.67 12.34
N LEU A 398 0.11 10.78 13.05
CA LEU A 398 -1.16 10.22 12.60
C LEU A 398 -2.22 11.30 12.38
N ARG A 399 -2.38 12.21 13.34
CA ARG A 399 -3.34 13.33 13.25
C ARG A 399 -3.08 14.25 12.05
N ASN A 400 -1.80 14.54 11.78
CA ASN A 400 -1.45 15.54 10.79
C ASN A 400 -1.20 14.97 9.38
N GLN A 401 -0.96 13.65 9.24
CA GLN A 401 -0.46 13.07 7.99
C GLN A 401 -1.29 11.89 7.45
N MET A 402 -2.13 11.27 8.29
CA MET A 402 -2.84 10.04 7.91
C MET A 402 -4.36 10.11 8.05
N ALA A 403 -4.90 11.12 8.74
CA ALA A 403 -6.35 11.32 8.93
C ALA A 403 -7.12 10.02 9.28
N PRO A 404 -6.77 9.33 10.38
CA PRO A 404 -7.33 8.02 10.68
C PRO A 404 -8.74 8.09 11.31
N ASP A 405 -9.48 7.01 11.18
CA ASP A 405 -10.69 6.74 11.98
C ASP A 405 -10.23 6.33 13.40
N TRP A 406 -10.53 7.16 14.41
CA TRP A 406 -10.00 6.98 15.77
C TRP A 406 -10.85 6.07 16.64
N TYR A 407 -10.19 5.18 17.38
CA TYR A 407 -10.80 4.27 18.35
C TYR A 407 -9.98 4.22 19.65
N ASP A 408 -10.66 4.20 20.80
CA ASP A 408 -10.05 3.96 22.11
C ASP A 408 -10.51 2.61 22.67
N LEU A 409 -9.81 1.54 22.25
CA LEU A 409 -10.11 0.18 22.70
C LEU A 409 -9.59 -0.11 24.11
N VAL A 410 -8.84 0.82 24.72
CA VAL A 410 -8.31 0.66 26.08
C VAL A 410 -9.39 1.04 27.10
N THR A 411 -10.04 2.20 26.91
CA THR A 411 -11.10 2.66 27.82
C THR A 411 -12.50 2.29 27.34
N GLN A 412 -12.67 2.06 26.03
CA GLN A 412 -13.95 1.77 25.41
C GLN A 412 -13.85 0.52 24.50
N PRO A 413 -13.57 -0.68 25.05
CA PRO A 413 -13.38 -1.91 24.27
C PRO A 413 -14.59 -2.26 23.38
N GLN A 414 -15.80 -1.86 23.78
CA GLN A 414 -17.04 -2.01 23.00
C GLN A 414 -16.99 -1.32 21.62
N THR A 415 -16.13 -0.31 21.44
CA THR A 415 -15.95 0.38 20.15
C THR A 415 -15.26 -0.51 19.11
N TYR A 416 -14.80 -1.71 19.48
CA TYR A 416 -14.37 -2.71 18.50
C TYR A 416 -15.49 -3.09 17.53
N ALA A 417 -16.75 -3.15 17.98
CA ALA A 417 -17.88 -3.48 17.10
C ALA A 417 -18.06 -2.46 15.97
N SER A 418 -17.94 -1.16 16.28
CA SER A 418 -18.01 -0.10 15.27
C SER A 418 -16.78 -0.05 14.37
N LEU A 419 -15.60 -0.40 14.90
CA LEU A 419 -14.38 -0.59 14.11
C LEU A 419 -14.59 -1.71 13.09
N ARG A 420 -15.06 -2.88 13.53
CA ARG A 420 -15.32 -4.03 12.66
C ARG A 420 -16.33 -3.70 11.57
N GLN A 421 -17.42 -3.01 11.93
CA GLN A 421 -18.42 -2.56 10.96
C GLN A 421 -17.79 -1.63 9.91
N ARG A 422 -17.02 -0.63 10.34
CA ARG A 422 -16.35 0.32 9.44
C ARG A 422 -15.40 -0.38 8.45
N VAL A 423 -14.68 -1.40 8.92
CA VAL A 423 -13.81 -2.22 8.08
C VAL A 423 -14.61 -3.04 7.07
N ALA A 424 -15.73 -3.65 7.49
CA ALA A 424 -16.63 -4.38 6.58
C ALA A 424 -17.21 -3.47 5.49
N GLU A 425 -17.68 -2.27 5.84
CA GLU A 425 -18.15 -1.25 4.88
C GLU A 425 -17.07 -0.90 3.86
N PHE A 426 -15.83 -0.69 4.33
CA PHE A 426 -14.69 -0.41 3.47
C PHE A 426 -14.40 -1.56 2.50
N ILE A 427 -14.40 -2.81 2.97
CA ILE A 427 -14.17 -3.99 2.13
C ILE A 427 -15.29 -4.14 1.09
N ASN A 428 -16.56 -3.96 1.49
CA ASN A 428 -17.72 -4.09 0.61
C ASN A 428 -17.91 -2.90 -0.36
N GLY A 429 -17.14 -1.82 -0.16
CA GLY A 429 -17.21 -0.64 -1.04
C GLY A 429 -18.39 0.29 -0.74
N ILE A 430 -18.98 0.17 0.45
CA ILE A 430 -20.00 1.09 0.96
C ILE A 430 -19.23 2.28 1.55
N GLY A 431 -19.02 3.32 0.75
CA GLY A 431 -18.37 4.55 1.20
C GLY A 431 -19.30 5.41 2.05
N ARG A 432 -18.74 6.28 2.91
CA ARG A 432 -19.49 7.40 3.47
C ARG A 432 -20.04 8.24 2.32
N SER A 433 -21.36 8.43 2.26
CA SER A 433 -21.90 9.64 1.64
C SER A 433 -21.23 10.81 2.35
N ALA A 434 -20.39 11.56 1.64
CA ALA A 434 -19.71 12.72 2.20
C ALA A 434 -20.76 13.65 2.85
N GLN A 435 -20.56 13.95 4.13
CA GLN A 435 -21.22 15.07 4.83
C GLN A 435 -20.29 16.28 4.77
#